data_AF-A0A2G9UCG0-F1
#
_entry.id   AF-A0A2G9UCG0-F1
#
_cell.length_a   1.000
_cell.length_b   1.000
_cell.length_c   1.000
_cell.angle_alpha   90.00
_cell.angle_beta   90.00
_cell.angle_gamma   90.00
#
_symmetry.space_group_name_H-M   'P 1'
#
loop_
_entity.id
_entity.type
_entity.pdbx_description
1 polymer ?
#
loop_
_entity_poly.entity_id
_entity_poly.type
_entity_poly.pdbx_seq_one_letter_code
_entity_poly.pdbx_strand_id
1 'polypeptide(L)' 'MAWATTQSVGCAVAPCDSYWSVVCHYTPGGNELNKHLYMKGSPCSNCPDGMFCNAQKLCRTSSSITQ' A
#
# COMPACT_ATOMS: atom_id res chain seq x y z
N MET A 1 1.74 -3.22 -6.04
CA MET A 1 1.82 -1.74 -5.87
C MET A 1 0.56 -1.08 -6.43
N ALA A 2 0.20 0.09 -5.90
CA ALA A 2 -1.02 0.88 -6.17
C ALA A 2 -2.38 0.28 -5.75
N TRP A 3 -2.42 -0.94 -5.19
CA TRP A 3 -3.64 -1.52 -4.66
C TRP A 3 -4.09 -0.79 -3.39
N ALA A 4 -5.26 -0.15 -3.43
CA ALA A 4 -5.70 0.81 -2.41
C ALA A 4 -5.85 0.20 -1.01
N THR A 5 -6.13 -1.09 -0.92
CA THR A 5 -6.26 -1.79 0.37
C THR A 5 -4.93 -2.33 0.92
N THR A 6 -3.84 -2.28 0.15
CA THR A 6 -2.50 -2.65 0.64
C THR A 6 -1.99 -1.55 1.57
N GLN A 7 -1.59 -1.92 2.79
CA GLN A 7 -1.20 -0.98 3.84
C GLN A 7 0.29 -1.04 4.18
N SER A 8 0.93 -2.16 3.92
CA SER A 8 2.34 -2.40 4.26
C SER A 8 3.06 -3.07 3.10
N VAL A 9 4.34 -2.71 2.97
CA VAL A 9 5.27 -3.32 2.02
C VAL A 9 6.55 -3.69 2.77
N GLY A 10 7.01 -4.91 2.58
CA GLY A 10 8.32 -5.37 3.04
C GLY A 10 9.13 -5.83 1.85
N CYS A 11 10.36 -5.35 1.70
CA CYS A 11 11.22 -5.69 0.58
C CYS A 11 12.55 -6.27 1.06
N ALA A 12 13.11 -7.17 0.27
CA ALA A 12 14.43 -7.75 0.47
C ALA A 12 15.21 -7.74 -0.84
N VAL A 13 16.53 -7.61 -0.71
CA VAL A 13 17.48 -7.64 -1.83
C VAL A 13 18.49 -8.73 -1.54
N ALA A 14 18.68 -9.64 -2.49
CA ALA A 14 19.63 -10.75 -2.36
C ALA A 14 20.44 -10.91 -3.65
N PRO A 15 21.76 -11.19 -3.55
CA PRO A 15 22.55 -11.55 -4.72
C PRO A 15 22.17 -12.96 -5.18
N CYS A 16 22.04 -13.12 -6.49
CA CYS A 16 22.06 -14.39 -7.19
C CYS A 16 23.31 -14.38 -8.10
N ASP A 17 23.90 -15.54 -8.40
CA ASP A 17 25.24 -15.66 -9.02
C ASP A 17 25.59 -14.60 -10.08
N SER A 18 24.65 -14.31 -10.99
CA SER A 18 24.82 -13.37 -12.09
C SER A 18 23.95 -12.11 -12.02
N TYR A 19 23.07 -11.97 -11.02
CA TYR A 19 22.13 -10.84 -10.93
C TYR A 19 21.66 -10.58 -9.50
N TRP A 20 21.07 -9.41 -9.26
CA TRP A 20 20.44 -9.10 -7.97
C TRP A 20 18.94 -9.36 -8.04
N SER A 21 18.42 -10.11 -7.07
CA SER A 21 16.99 -10.32 -6.90
C SER A 21 16.44 -9.32 -5.89
N VAL A 22 15.38 -8.60 -6.28
CA VAL A 22 14.63 -7.68 -5.43
C VAL A 22 13.22 -8.20 -5.32
N VAL A 23 12.78 -8.53 -4.10
CA VAL A 23 11.45 -9.09 -3.85
C VAL A 23 10.73 -8.21 -2.83
N CYS A 24 9.49 -7.83 -3.14
CA CYS A 24 8.63 -7.10 -2.22
C CYS A 24 7.33 -7.87 -1.97
N HIS A 25 6.97 -8.02 -0.69
CA HIS A 25 5.68 -8.52 -0.24
C HIS A 25 4.77 -7.35 0.12
N TYR A 26 3.48 -7.49 -0.19
CA TYR A 26 2.45 -6.48 0.02
C TYR A 26 1.34 -7.06 0.89
N THR A 27 0.97 -6.34 1.95
CA THR A 27 -0.06 -6.78 2.90
C THR A 27 -1.05 -5.65 3.20
N PRO A 28 -2.37 -5.91 3.15
CA PRO A 28 -3.02 -7.03 2.47
C PRO A 28 -2.59 -7.18 1.01
N GLY A 29 -2.63 -8.41 0.51
CA GLY A 29 -2.40 -8.71 -0.89
C GLY A 29 -3.45 -8.06 -1.79
N GLY A 30 -3.12 -7.91 -3.07
CA GLY A 30 -4.02 -7.39 -4.08
C GLY A 30 -3.90 -8.19 -5.36
N ASN A 31 -4.10 -7.52 -6.51
CA ASN A 31 -4.06 -8.15 -7.84
C ASN A 31 -5.07 -9.29 -7.98
N GLU A 32 -6.27 -9.08 -7.42
CA GLU A 32 -7.36 -10.04 -7.49
C GLU A 32 -8.15 -9.85 -8.79
N LEU A 33 -8.44 -10.97 -9.47
CA LEU A 33 -9.19 -10.96 -10.71
C LEU A 33 -10.57 -10.31 -10.51
N ASN A 34 -10.97 -9.46 -11.46
CA ASN A 34 -12.25 -8.73 -11.46
C ASN A 34 -12.43 -7.75 -10.28
N LYS A 35 -11.37 -7.40 -9.54
CA LYS A 35 -11.42 -6.33 -8.52
C LYS A 35 -10.72 -5.06 -9.02
N HIS A 36 -11.15 -3.92 -8.48
CA HIS A 36 -10.54 -2.64 -8.77
C HIS A 36 -9.25 -2.45 -7.96
N LEU A 37 -8.19 -2.00 -8.64
CA LEU A 37 -6.92 -1.58 -8.02
C LEU A 37 -7.15 -0.46 -6.99
N TYR A 38 -8.00 0.50 -7.33
CA TYR A 38 -8.50 1.57 -6.46
C TYR A 38 -9.84 2.07 -6.99
N MET A 39 -10.65 2.66 -6.12
CA MET A 39 -11.90 3.30 -6.52
C MET A 39 -11.62 4.73 -6.98
N LYS A 40 -12.24 5.15 -8.09
CA LYS A 40 -12.14 6.53 -8.58
C LYS A 40 -12.89 7.48 -7.65
N GLY A 41 -12.30 8.65 -7.38
CA GLY A 41 -12.89 9.68 -6.53
C GLY A 41 -11.87 10.77 -6.21
N SER A 42 -12.29 11.82 -5.48
CA SER A 42 -11.34 12.78 -4.92
C SER A 42 -10.51 12.12 -3.82
N PRO A 43 -9.23 12.51 -3.63
CA PRO A 43 -8.40 11.92 -2.58
C PRO A 43 -9.07 12.03 -1.22
N CYS A 44 -8.98 10.97 -0.42
CA CYS A 44 -9.58 10.88 0.91
C CYS A 44 -11.11 10.90 0.99
N SER A 45 -11.84 10.90 -0.13
CA SER A 45 -13.32 10.84 -0.11
C SER A 45 -13.90 9.51 0.38
N ASN A 46 -13.08 8.47 0.45
CA ASN A 46 -13.49 7.12 0.81
C ASN A 46 -12.44 6.41 1.68
N CYS A 47 -11.92 7.09 2.71
CA CYS A 47 -11.05 6.44 3.68
C CYS A 47 -11.86 5.45 4.55
N PRO A 48 -11.32 4.24 4.82
CA PRO A 48 -11.97 3.28 5.72
C PRO A 48 -12.11 3.81 7.15
N ASP A 49 -13.04 3.23 7.90
CA ASP A 49 -13.25 3.56 9.32
C ASP A 49 -11.96 3.41 10.14
N GLY A 50 -11.69 4.38 11.01
CA GLY A 50 -10.49 4.43 11.83
C GLY A 50 -9.21 4.89 11.10
N MET A 51 -9.31 5.24 9.82
CA MET A 51 -8.22 5.85 9.05
C MET A 51 -8.53 7.32 8.73
N PHE A 52 -7.50 8.14 8.78
CA PHE A 52 -7.58 9.58 8.54
C PHE A 52 -6.75 9.95 7.33
N CYS A 53 -7.20 11.00 6.64
CA CYS A 53 -6.46 11.61 5.54
C CYS A 53 -5.22 12.33 6.08
N ASN A 54 -4.02 11.90 5.68
CA ASN A 54 -2.79 12.60 6.03
C ASN A 54 -2.49 13.76 5.06
N ALA A 55 -1.44 14.53 5.34
CA ALA A 55 -1.00 15.63 4.50
C ALA A 55 -0.65 15.19 3.05
N GLN A 56 -0.18 13.94 2.88
CA GLN A 56 0.10 13.34 1.58
C GLN A 56 -1.15 12.80 0.85
N LYS A 57 -2.36 13.08 1.33
CA LYS A 57 -3.63 12.64 0.73
C LYS A 57 -3.80 11.10 0.69
N LEU A 58 -3.25 10.41 1.68
CA LEU A 58 -3.39 8.97 1.89
C LEU A 58 -4.19 8.69 3.17
N CYS A 59 -4.91 7.57 3.17
CA CYS A 59 -5.61 7.09 4.36
C CYS A 59 -4.62 6.34 5.28
N ARG A 60 -4.50 6.76 6.54
CA ARG A 60 -3.62 6.14 7.54
C ARG A 60 -4.26 6.09 8.92
N THR A 61 -3.88 5.11 9.75
CA THR A 61 -4.29 5.05 11.15
C THR A 61 -3.58 6.14 11.98
N SER A 62 -4.23 6.63 13.04
CA SER A 62 -3.72 7.72 13.89
C SER A 62 -2.36 7.43 14.53
N SER A 63 -2.02 6.16 14.74
CA SER A 63 -0.74 5.70 15.32
C SER A 63 0.48 6.04 14.47
N SER A 64 0.29 6.45 13.21
CA SER A 64 1.38 6.81 12.29
C SER A 64 1.55 8.32 12.09
N ILE A 65 0.87 9.15 12.90
CA ILE A 65 0.98 10.62 12.91
C ILE A 65 2.13 11.09 13.81
N THR A 66 2.67 10.23 14.68
CA THR A 66 3.84 10.51 15.52
C THR A 66 5.07 9.79 14.97
N GLN A 67 5.64 10.29 13.89
CA GLN A 67 7.06 10.12 13.59
C GLN A 67 7.56 11.35 12.85
#